data_AF-A0A7W8P7S6-F1
#
_entry.id   AF-A0A7W8P7S6-F1
#
_cell.length_a   1.000
_cell.length_b   1.000
_cell.length_c   1.000
_cell.angle_alpha   90.00
_cell.angle_beta   90.00
_cell.angle_gamma   90.00
#
_symmetry.space_group_name_H-M   'P 1'
#
loop_
_entity.id
_entity.type
_entity.pdbx_description
1 polymer ?
#
loop_
_entity_poly.entity_id
_entity_poly.type
_entity_poly.pdbx_seq_one_letter_code
_entity_poly.pdbx_strand_id
1 'polypeptide(L)' 'MGNQRRVRITISSYLAAPVVVAQSDLVANLPKTVAQQFAGRGFVIRPVPIAVPPIQLSPYWHERYESDAGHAWFRQ' A
#
# COMPACT_ATOMS: atom_id res chain seq x y z
N MET A 1 22.06 16.61 -0.53
CA MET A 1 20.96 17.55 -0.80
C MET A 1 19.66 16.80 -0.54
N GLY A 2 18.92 17.19 0.50
CA GLY A 2 17.75 16.42 0.98
C GLY A 2 16.56 16.58 0.05
N ASN A 3 15.94 15.45 -0.34
CA ASN A 3 14.72 15.45 -1.15
C ASN A 3 13.58 16.12 -0.38
N GLN A 4 13.16 17.31 -0.81
CA GLN A 4 11.97 17.98 -0.27
C GLN A 4 10.74 17.60 -1.09
N ARG A 5 9.75 16.98 -0.45
CA ARG A 5 8.45 16.68 -1.07
C ARG A 5 7.48 17.83 -0.81
N ARG A 6 6.84 18.35 -1.86
CA ARG A 6 5.72 19.29 -1.71
C ARG A 6 4.39 18.52 -1.64
N VAL A 7 3.78 18.45 -0.46
CA VAL A 7 2.50 17.76 -0.26
C VAL A 7 1.37 18.65 -0.78
N ARG A 8 0.60 18.15 -1.77
CA ARG A 8 -0.56 18.82 -2.35
C ARG A 8 -1.88 18.36 -1.75
N ILE A 9 -1.98 17.08 -1.42
CA ILE A 9 -3.18 16.41 -0.93
C ILE A 9 -2.76 15.39 0.12
N THR A 10 -3.55 15.29 1.19
CA THR A 10 -3.47 14.24 2.21
C THR A 10 -4.82 13.50 2.21
N ILE A 11 -4.77 12.17 2.15
CA ILE A 11 -5.95 11.28 2.16
C ILE A 11 -5.76 10.19 3.21
N SER A 12 -6.86 9.66 3.72
CA SER A 12 -6.89 8.64 4.77
C SER A 12 -6.84 7.19 4.25
N SER A 13 -6.88 6.98 2.92
CA SER A 13 -6.93 5.65 2.31
C SER A 13 -5.94 5.48 1.16
N TYR A 14 -5.20 4.37 1.17
CA TYR A 14 -4.32 3.99 0.06
C TYR A 14 -5.08 3.68 -1.23
N LEU A 15 -6.33 3.21 -1.14
CA LEU A 15 -7.12 2.84 -2.33
C LEU A 15 -7.65 4.05 -3.10
N ALA A 16 -7.75 5.21 -2.45
CA ALA A 16 -8.15 6.46 -3.11
C ALA A 16 -6.99 7.12 -3.87
N ALA A 17 -5.74 6.89 -3.47
CA ALA A 17 -4.58 7.55 -4.07
C ALA A 17 -4.42 7.26 -5.58
N PRO A 18 -4.51 5.99 -6.06
CA PRO A 18 -4.42 5.69 -7.49
C PRO A 18 -5.48 6.40 -8.33
N VAL A 19 -6.70 6.58 -7.78
CA VAL A 19 -7.80 7.26 -8.48
C VAL A 19 -7.49 8.75 -8.68
N VAL A 20 -6.89 9.39 -7.68
CA VAL A 20 -6.44 10.80 -7.76
C VAL A 20 -5.26 10.94 -8.72
N VAL A 21 -4.27 10.05 -8.62
CA VAL A 21 -3.08 10.05 -9.49
C VAL A 21 -3.48 9.87 -10.96
N ALA A 22 -4.45 9.01 -11.26
CA ALA A 22 -4.93 8.79 -12.63
C ALA A 22 -5.57 10.03 -13.28
N GLN A 23 -5.99 11.02 -12.49
CA GLN A 23 -6.73 12.20 -12.94
C GLN A 23 -5.99 13.52 -12.65
N SER A 24 -4.70 13.45 -12.33
CA SER A 24 -3.91 14.63 -11.97
C SER A 24 -2.44 14.46 -12.36
N ASP A 25 -1.68 15.55 -12.26
CA ASP A 25 -0.22 15.55 -12.43
C ASP A 25 0.49 15.32 -11.08
N LEU A 26 -0.06 14.42 -10.25
CA LEU A 26 0.48 14.09 -8.94
C LEU A 26 1.09 12.69 -8.95
N VAL A 27 2.06 12.46 -8.07
CA VAL A 27 2.66 11.15 -7.82
C VAL A 27 2.45 10.72 -6.38
N ALA A 28 2.26 9.42 -6.17
CA ALA A 28 2.13 8.80 -4.85
C ALA A 28 3.11 7.63 -4.70
N ASN A 29 3.67 7.48 -3.51
CA ASN A 29 4.38 6.27 -3.09
C ASN A 29 3.37 5.32 -2.43
N LEU A 30 3.26 4.08 -2.91
CA LEU A 30 2.24 3.12 -2.50
C LEU A 30 2.85 1.72 -2.34
N PRO A 31 2.24 0.86 -1.49
CA PRO A 31 2.55 -0.57 -1.52
C PRO A 31 2.38 -1.13 -2.94
N LYS A 32 3.34 -1.96 -3.38
CA LYS A 32 3.36 -2.51 -4.74
C LYS A 32 2.07 -3.25 -5.10
N THR A 33 1.52 -4.01 -4.14
CA THR A 33 0.27 -4.75 -4.30
C THR A 33 -0.91 -3.83 -4.64
N VAL A 34 -1.02 -2.69 -3.96
CA VAL A 34 -2.05 -1.66 -4.24
C VAL A 34 -1.83 -1.06 -5.62
N ALA A 35 -0.61 -0.65 -5.96
CA ALA A 35 -0.33 -0.06 -7.28
C ALA A 35 -0.67 -1.03 -8.43
N GLN A 36 -0.34 -2.32 -8.25
CA GLN A 36 -0.59 -3.37 -9.25
C GLN A 36 -2.08 -3.65 -9.45
N GLN A 37 -2.91 -3.60 -8.41
CA GLN A 37 -4.36 -3.77 -8.53
C GLN A 37 -5.03 -2.70 -9.42
N PHE A 38 -4.40 -1.55 -9.58
CA PHE A 38 -4.90 -0.42 -10.37
C PHE A 38 -4.09 -0.21 -11.66
N ALA A 39 -3.19 -1.13 -12.01
CA ALA A 39 -2.37 -1.02 -13.22
C ALA A 39 -3.22 -0.82 -14.48
N GLY A 40 -2.72 -0.04 -15.43
CA GLY A 40 -3.41 0.26 -16.69
C GLY A 40 -4.48 1.35 -16.58
N ARG A 41 -4.74 1.93 -15.40
CA ARG A 41 -5.77 2.97 -15.19
C ARG A 41 -5.23 4.40 -15.35
N GLY A 42 -4.43 4.66 -16.39
CA GLY A 42 -3.98 6.04 -16.71
C GLY A 42 -2.76 6.53 -15.92
N PHE A 43 -1.99 5.63 -15.32
CA PHE A 43 -0.71 5.95 -14.69
C PHE A 43 0.32 4.83 -14.93
N VAL A 44 1.58 5.11 -14.62
CA VAL A 44 2.67 4.13 -14.71
C VAL A 44 3.27 3.84 -13.34
N ILE A 45 3.70 2.60 -13.14
CA ILE A 45 4.38 2.17 -11.90
C ILE A 45 5.88 2.27 -12.12
N ARG A 46 6.60 2.85 -11.15
CA ARG A 46 8.06 2.99 -11.14
C ARG A 46 8.64 2.64 -9.78
N PRO A 47 9.89 2.17 -9.70
CA PRO A 47 10.60 2.05 -8.43
C PRO A 47 10.66 3.39 -7.70
N VAL A 48 10.59 3.36 -6.38
CA VAL A 48 10.77 4.56 -5.57
C VAL A 48 12.22 5.03 -5.71
N PRO A 49 12.50 6.32 -5.94
CA PRO A 49 13.85 6.84 -6.20
C PRO A 49 14.73 6.94 -4.93
N ILE A 50 14.29 6.35 -3.82
CA ILE A 50 15.00 6.30 -2.54
C ILE A 50 14.88 4.90 -1.96
N ALA A 51 15.81 4.53 -1.09
CA ALA A 51 15.70 3.30 -0.31
C ALA A 51 14.48 3.42 0.63
N VAL A 52 13.55 2.46 0.51
CA VAL A 52 12.38 2.34 1.39
C VAL A 52 12.47 0.97 2.06
N PRO A 53 12.36 0.90 3.40
CA PRO A 53 12.32 -0.38 4.08
C PRO A 53 11.09 -1.19 3.63
N PRO A 54 11.18 -2.53 3.57
CA PRO A 54 10.05 -3.36 3.23
C PRO A 54 8.95 -3.25 4.28
N ILE A 55 7.70 -3.38 3.85
CA ILE A 55 6.55 -3.48 4.74
C ILE A 55 6.40 -4.94 5.16
N GLN A 56 6.48 -5.21 6.46
CA GLN A 56 6.16 -6.52 7.02
C GLN A 56 4.68 -6.54 7.43
N LEU A 57 3.91 -7.45 6.84
CA LEU A 57 2.53 -7.71 7.23
C LEU A 57 2.50 -8.95 8.10
N SER A 58 2.10 -8.78 9.35
CA SER A 58 1.94 -9.88 10.30
C SER A 58 0.46 -10.01 10.65
N PRO A 59 -0.18 -11.17 10.40
CA PRO A 59 -1.50 -11.44 10.94
C PRO A 59 -1.43 -11.53 12.47
N TYR A 60 -2.45 -10.99 13.14
CA TYR A 60 -2.58 -11.06 14.59
C TYR A 60 -3.93 -11.64 14.96
N TRP A 61 -3.93 -12.48 15.99
CA TRP A 61 -5.13 -13.03 16.60
C TRP A 61 -4.94 -13.11 18.11
N HIS A 62 -6.04 -13.21 18.83
CA HIS A 62 -6.01 -13.37 20.28
C HIS A 62 -5.67 -14.82 20.64
N GLU A 63 -4.88 -15.02 21.71
CA GLU A 63 -4.42 -16.34 22.19
C GLU A 63 -5.56 -17.36 22.35
N ARG A 64 -6.74 -16.90 22.77
CA ARG A 64 -7.99 -17.70 22.84
C ARG A 64 -8.35 -18.48 21.55
N TYR A 65 -7.87 -18.05 20.39
CA TYR A 65 -8.12 -18.67 19.08
C TYR A 65 -6.89 -19.43 18.55
N GLU A 66 -5.89 -19.67 19.40
CA GLU A 66 -4.71 -20.44 19.02
C GLU A 66 -5.11 -21.87 18.63
N SER A 67 -5.94 -22.52 19.44
CA SER A 67 -6.40 -23.91 19.28
C SER A 67 -7.74 -24.06 18.55
N ASP A 68 -8.33 -22.96 18.05
CA ASP A 68 -9.57 -23.04 17.28
C ASP A 68 -9.32 -23.64 15.90
N ALA A 69 -10.04 -24.71 15.55
CA ALA A 69 -9.82 -25.45 14.31
C ALA A 69 -10.20 -24.62 13.06
N GLY A 70 -11.23 -23.77 13.15
CA GLY A 70 -11.62 -22.90 12.04
C GLY A 70 -10.58 -21.81 11.79
N HIS A 71 -10.06 -21.21 12.86
CA HIS A 71 -8.99 -20.22 12.80
C HIS A 71 -7.67 -20.86 12.31
N ALA A 72 -7.36 -22.08 12.75
CA ALA A 72 -6.19 -22.81 12.26
C ALA A 72 -6.29 -23.11 10.76
N TRP A 73 -7.46 -23.53 10.27
CA TRP A 73 -7.70 -23.72 8.84
C TRP A 73 -7.54 -22.42 8.03
N PHE A 74 -8.06 -21.29 8.52
CA PHE A 74 -7.93 -19.99 7.82
C PHE A 74 -6.48 -19.47 7.78
N ARG A 75 -5.65 -19.83 8.77
CA ARG A 75 -4.23 -19.46 8.83
C ARG A 75 -3.33 -20.29 7.91
N GLN A 76 -3.79 -21.45 7.44
CA GLN A 76 -3.06 -22.30 6.49
C GLN A 76 -3.22 -21.78 5.06
#